data_AF-A0A397UPU8-F1
#
_entry.id   AF-A0A397UPU8-F1
#
_cell.length_a   1.000
_cell.length_b   1.000
_cell.length_c   1.000
_cell.angle_alpha   90.00
_cell.angle_beta   90.00
_cell.angle_gamma   90.00
#
_symmetry.space_group_name_H-M   'P 1'
#
loop_
_entity.id
_entity.type
_entity.pdbx_description
1 polymer ?
#
loop_
_entity_poly.entity_id
_entity_poly.type
_entity_poly.pdbx_seq_one_letter_code
_entity_poly.pdbx_strand_id
1 'polypeptide(L)'
;MNNQIFVKMLFGLPTNIKGNDSISIPDTTGLIGLMPYQNNQIVGLALSSNSEDVGNGGSVTFGGIDSGYIIGNNESNIVYQPLPQLSPTNEQFMFNVTNIYMNDMPINISGLFWLNSEIQTIQLDDDSAGIVVNRIPGGNYSSGGAIIDCNFTLSFDISFEIANQKWRLPLNTMIKDVINGTSQCESIITGGANSGFWIFGSAFIKSFYMVFDQSQSRFGIASRSDIDYGPLPQARIAVHLPWFLAIQYQYNATCLKITDQLERSQVFSIDNIDPNGFFHLSDIYFAQEGFTYSIDFYYDLLNNTDICTTGLHFVYTPSLKADVTTGLWEIGLNYYSTTMRLQVLNGVVCFVLLVVYGQTVFYEMIHILFPSDAVIDGYIDLPLPLIYLSGKYTLVAFDNVDYDSETCIGNVITSKSSLYPNITANPWTINFN
;
A
#
# COMPACT_ATOMS: atom_id res chain seq x y z
N MET A 1 -7.39 35.35 12.13
CA MET A 1 -6.42 36.03 11.25
C MET A 1 -5.72 37.12 12.04
N ASN A 2 -4.43 36.94 12.33
CA ASN A 2 -3.58 38.02 12.82
C ASN A 2 -3.08 38.79 11.60
N ASN A 3 -3.69 39.93 11.28
CA ASN A 3 -3.21 40.78 10.20
C ASN A 3 -1.99 41.55 10.70
N GLN A 4 -0.78 41.07 10.37
CA GLN A 4 0.45 41.78 10.64
C GLN A 4 0.82 42.63 9.41
N ILE A 5 0.91 43.94 9.60
CA ILE A 5 1.29 44.88 8.53
C ILE A 5 2.82 45.03 8.56
N PHE A 6 3.48 44.73 7.45
CA PHE A 6 4.90 45.05 7.28
C PHE A 6 5.05 46.56 7.01
N VAL A 7 5.61 47.29 7.97
CA VAL A 7 5.86 48.74 7.86
C VAL A 7 6.97 49.06 6.84
N LYS A 8 7.87 48.10 6.58
CA LYS A 8 8.95 48.20 5.59
C LYS A 8 9.19 46.83 4.95
N MET A 9 9.03 46.74 3.63
CA MET A 9 9.34 45.56 2.83
C MET A 9 10.40 45.93 1.80
N LEU A 10 11.48 45.15 1.71
CA LEU A 10 12.51 45.31 0.70
C LEU A 10 12.17 44.39 -0.48
N PHE A 11 12.17 44.94 -1.69
CA PHE A 11 11.99 44.19 -2.93
C PHE A 11 12.97 44.70 -3.99
N GLY A 12 13.38 43.81 -4.89
CA GLY A 12 14.23 44.18 -6.03
C GLY A 12 13.41 44.89 -7.10
N LEU A 13 13.95 46.00 -7.63
CA LEU A 13 13.37 46.63 -8.82
C LEU A 13 13.97 45.97 -10.07
N PRO A 14 13.16 45.69 -11.10
CA PRO A 14 13.68 45.18 -12.36
C PRO A 14 14.64 46.22 -12.98
N THR A 15 15.89 45.84 -13.21
CA THR A 15 16.88 46.68 -13.89
C THR A 15 16.73 46.55 -15.40
N ASN A 16 16.44 47.64 -16.11
CA ASN A 16 16.49 47.69 -17.56
C ASN A 16 17.95 47.58 -18.03
N ILE A 17 18.37 46.39 -18.43
CA ILE A 17 19.75 46.10 -18.88
C ILE A 17 20.05 46.77 -20.23
N LYS A 18 19.04 47.29 -20.95
CA LYS A 18 19.18 47.89 -22.30
C LYS A 18 19.07 49.41 -22.35
N GLY A 19 18.93 50.11 -21.21
CA GLY A 19 19.31 51.51 -21.05
C GLY A 19 18.58 52.60 -21.84
N ASN A 20 17.53 52.33 -22.61
CA ASN A 20 16.96 53.35 -23.53
C ASN A 20 15.46 53.66 -23.42
N ASP A 21 14.71 53.09 -22.47
CA ASP A 21 13.29 53.43 -22.30
C ASP A 21 12.92 53.62 -20.83
N SER A 22 11.96 54.52 -20.59
CA SER A 22 11.30 54.70 -19.29
C SER A 22 10.78 53.35 -18.77
N ILE A 23 11.19 52.97 -17.57
CA ILE A 23 10.71 51.76 -16.90
C ILE A 23 9.24 51.98 -16.53
N SER A 24 8.31 51.49 -17.35
CA SER A 24 6.97 51.19 -16.86
C SER A 24 7.05 49.88 -16.09
N ILE A 25 6.55 49.87 -14.86
CA ILE A 25 6.27 48.64 -14.13
C ILE A 25 4.82 48.30 -14.48
N PRO A 26 4.55 47.27 -15.30
CA PRO A 26 3.18 46.86 -15.58
C PRO A 26 2.46 46.53 -14.27
N ASP A 27 1.18 46.92 -14.16
CA ASP A 27 0.32 46.71 -12.98
C ASP A 27 0.11 45.22 -12.62
N THR A 28 0.64 44.29 -13.42
CA THR A 28 0.50 42.83 -13.27
C THR A 28 1.81 42.06 -13.25
N THR A 29 2.99 42.71 -13.25
CA THR A 29 4.28 42.00 -13.39
C THR A 29 5.19 42.18 -12.19
N GLY A 30 5.56 41.04 -11.60
CA GLY A 30 6.59 40.85 -10.59
C GLY A 30 6.70 39.36 -10.26
N LEU A 31 7.90 38.87 -9.98
CA LEU A 31 8.11 37.49 -9.53
C LEU A 31 8.34 37.50 -8.01
N ILE A 32 7.55 36.71 -7.28
CA ILE A 32 7.88 36.40 -5.88
C ILE A 32 8.83 35.21 -5.91
N GLY A 33 10.13 35.50 -5.89
CA GLY A 33 11.14 34.46 -5.73
C GLY A 33 11.08 33.89 -4.32
N LEU A 34 10.65 32.64 -4.18
CA LEU A 34 10.67 31.91 -2.91
C LEU A 34 12.07 31.35 -2.58
N MET A 35 13.14 31.97 -3.11
CA MET A 35 14.50 31.48 -2.93
C MET A 35 14.83 31.40 -1.43
N PRO A 36 15.06 30.20 -0.88
CA PRO A 36 14.78 29.88 0.51
C PRO A 36 16.01 29.97 1.42
N TYR A 37 16.80 31.04 1.34
CA TYR A 37 18.04 31.12 2.15
C TYR A 37 18.14 32.30 3.10
N GLN A 38 17.06 33.04 3.33
CA GLN A 38 17.22 34.30 4.06
C GLN A 38 16.69 34.35 5.50
N ASN A 39 15.92 33.38 6.03
CA ASN A 39 15.32 33.57 7.37
C ASN A 39 15.09 32.34 8.27
N ASN A 40 15.58 31.14 7.97
CA ASN A 40 15.30 29.95 8.81
C ASN A 40 13.78 29.70 8.99
N GLN A 41 13.00 29.93 7.94
CA GLN A 41 11.53 29.88 7.99
C GLN A 41 10.97 28.71 7.19
N ILE A 42 9.75 28.31 7.57
CA ILE A 42 8.95 27.31 6.88
C ILE A 42 8.04 28.04 5.88
N VAL A 43 7.91 27.50 4.67
CA VAL A 43 6.91 27.95 3.70
C VAL A 43 6.09 26.76 3.23
N GLY A 44 4.78 26.81 3.45
CA GLY A 44 3.82 25.85 2.90
C GLY A 44 3.19 26.37 1.61
N LEU A 45 2.99 25.51 0.62
CA LEU A 45 2.39 25.84 -0.67
C LEU A 45 1.24 24.87 -1.00
N ALA A 46 0.11 25.43 -1.37
CA ALA A 46 -1.02 24.73 -2.01
C ALA A 46 -1.48 25.57 -3.19
N LEU A 47 -1.08 25.27 -4.42
CA LEU A 47 -1.43 26.11 -5.59
C LEU A 47 -2.71 25.62 -6.25
N SER A 48 -3.69 26.50 -6.52
CA SER A 48 -4.94 26.08 -7.15
C SER A 48 -4.71 25.48 -8.54
N SER A 49 -5.45 24.41 -8.82
CA SER A 49 -5.54 23.73 -10.12
C SER A 49 -6.47 24.44 -11.09
N ASN A 50 -7.47 25.18 -10.61
CA ASN A 50 -8.53 25.79 -11.42
C ASN A 50 -8.44 27.32 -11.47
N SER A 51 -8.34 27.88 -12.66
CA SER A 51 -8.38 29.33 -12.88
C SER A 51 -9.78 29.95 -12.76
N GLU A 52 -10.83 29.13 -12.81
CA GLU A 52 -12.23 29.57 -12.74
C GLU A 52 -12.76 29.70 -11.31
N ASP A 53 -12.04 29.14 -10.34
CA ASP A 53 -12.37 29.18 -8.91
C ASP A 53 -11.94 30.51 -8.27
N VAL A 54 -12.52 31.62 -8.76
CA VAL A 54 -12.32 32.96 -8.21
C VAL A 54 -12.89 33.01 -6.79
N GLY A 55 -12.03 32.78 -5.79
CA GLY A 55 -12.37 32.76 -4.37
C GLY A 55 -11.92 31.51 -3.61
N ASN A 56 -11.68 30.40 -4.30
CA ASN A 56 -11.09 29.15 -3.78
C ASN A 56 -9.63 29.04 -4.26
N GLY A 57 -8.86 30.10 -4.04
CA GLY A 57 -7.47 30.18 -4.50
C GLY A 57 -6.55 29.18 -3.82
N GLY A 58 -5.34 29.06 -4.37
CA GLY A 58 -4.24 28.44 -3.65
C GLY A 58 -3.76 29.32 -2.49
N SER A 59 -2.97 28.73 -1.60
CA SER A 59 -2.35 29.41 -0.46
C SER A 59 -0.82 29.29 -0.51
N VAL A 60 -0.17 30.37 -0.09
CA VAL A 60 1.26 30.38 0.27
C VAL A 60 1.34 30.81 1.72
N THR A 61 1.73 29.88 2.59
CA THR A 61 1.78 30.06 4.05
C THR A 61 3.22 30.31 4.47
N PHE A 62 3.55 31.56 4.81
CA PHE A 62 4.86 31.91 5.35
C PHE A 62 4.90 31.72 6.87
N GLY A 63 5.95 31.09 7.36
CA GLY A 63 6.20 30.86 8.79
C GLY A 63 5.51 29.65 9.38
N GLY A 64 4.86 28.80 8.57
CA GLY A 64 4.15 27.63 9.08
C GLY A 64 3.55 26.76 7.98
N ILE A 65 2.73 25.81 8.42
CA ILE A 65 1.99 24.87 7.59
C ILE A 65 0.49 25.18 7.75
N ASP A 66 -0.25 25.06 6.67
CA ASP A 66 -1.70 25.13 6.66
C ASP A 66 -2.25 23.71 6.50
N SER A 67 -2.54 23.05 7.62
CA SER A 67 -2.97 21.66 7.62
C SER A 67 -4.33 21.44 6.97
N GLY A 68 -5.14 22.49 6.77
CA GLY A 68 -6.45 22.40 6.13
C GLY A 68 -6.38 21.91 4.67
N TYR A 69 -5.23 22.10 4.01
CA TYR A 69 -4.97 21.59 2.66
C TYR A 69 -4.42 20.16 2.64
N ILE A 70 -4.18 19.52 3.77
CA ILE A 70 -3.58 18.18 3.85
C ILE A 70 -4.67 17.16 4.14
N ILE A 71 -4.66 16.01 3.46
CA ILE A 71 -5.61 14.92 3.74
C ILE A 71 -5.60 14.58 5.23
N GLY A 72 -6.78 14.56 5.85
CA GLY A 72 -6.95 14.29 7.28
C GLY A 72 -6.59 15.44 8.21
N ASN A 73 -6.28 16.64 7.69
CA ASN A 73 -5.89 17.83 8.44
C ASN A 73 -4.70 17.59 9.41
N ASN A 74 -3.78 16.72 9.02
CA ASN A 74 -2.72 16.23 9.90
C ASN A 74 -1.33 16.42 9.28
N GLU A 75 -0.48 17.22 9.93
CA GLU A 75 0.89 17.49 9.51
C GLU A 75 1.79 16.24 9.53
N SER A 76 1.44 15.20 10.30
CA SER A 76 2.20 13.93 10.27
C SER A 76 2.13 13.21 8.93
N ASN A 77 1.21 13.62 8.05
CA ASN A 77 1.11 13.09 6.69
C ASN A 77 2.09 13.75 5.72
N ILE A 78 2.88 14.74 6.17
CA ILE A 78 3.96 15.35 5.39
C ILE A 78 5.19 14.46 5.47
N VAL A 79 5.70 14.08 4.30
CA VAL A 79 6.88 13.26 4.15
C VAL A 79 8.04 14.15 3.80
N TYR A 80 9.07 14.13 4.65
CA TYR A 80 10.23 14.99 4.50
C TYR A 80 11.44 14.23 3.93
N GLN A 81 12.16 14.91 3.06
CA GLN A 81 13.53 14.57 2.66
C GLN A 81 14.48 15.74 2.91
N PRO A 82 15.79 15.49 3.13
CA PRO A 82 16.76 16.56 3.26
C PRO A 82 16.76 17.49 2.04
N LEU A 83 16.83 18.81 2.27
CA LEU A 83 17.11 19.77 1.20
C LEU A 83 18.58 19.61 0.81
N PRO A 84 18.89 19.43 -0.48
CA PRO A 84 20.26 19.48 -0.95
C PRO A 84 20.91 20.82 -0.61
N GLN A 85 22.19 20.79 -0.23
CA GLN A 85 22.95 22.03 -0.09
C GLN A 85 23.18 22.66 -1.47
N LEU A 86 22.77 23.92 -1.62
CA LEU A 86 23.09 24.70 -2.81
C LEU A 86 24.59 24.97 -2.85
N SER A 87 25.16 24.96 -4.05
CA SER A 87 26.57 25.32 -4.28
C SER A 87 26.64 26.45 -5.30
N PRO A 88 27.78 27.14 -5.45
CA PRO A 88 27.96 28.15 -6.50
C PRO A 88 27.75 27.61 -7.93
N THR A 89 27.73 26.29 -8.11
CA THR A 89 27.48 25.61 -9.39
C THR A 89 26.09 24.98 -9.48
N ASN A 90 25.31 25.03 -8.40
CA ASN A 90 23.94 24.50 -8.34
C ASN A 90 23.05 25.46 -7.55
N GLU A 91 22.40 26.38 -8.27
CA GLU A 91 21.50 27.39 -7.71
C GLU A 91 20.06 26.88 -7.52
N GLN A 92 19.79 25.60 -7.83
CA GLN A 92 18.45 25.02 -7.80
C GLN A 92 18.38 23.82 -6.84
N PHE A 93 17.25 23.69 -6.11
CA PHE A 93 17.01 22.49 -5.31
C PHE A 93 16.64 21.33 -6.23
N MET A 94 17.47 20.30 -6.19
CA MET A 94 17.30 19.09 -6.96
C MET A 94 16.93 17.93 -6.06
N PHE A 95 15.78 17.34 -6.31
CA PHE A 95 15.23 16.23 -5.55
C PHE A 95 15.37 14.95 -6.36
N ASN A 96 15.38 13.79 -5.69
CA ASN A 96 15.48 12.51 -6.39
C ASN A 96 14.09 11.91 -6.60
N VAL A 97 13.82 11.45 -7.82
CA VAL A 97 12.82 10.42 -8.09
C VAL A 97 13.56 9.10 -8.20
N THR A 98 13.29 8.17 -7.29
CA THR A 98 13.96 6.86 -7.27
C THR A 98 13.32 5.86 -8.21
N ASN A 99 12.03 6.03 -8.49
CA ASN A 99 11.31 5.21 -9.44
C ASN A 99 10.04 5.91 -9.95
N ILE A 100 9.52 5.43 -11.07
CA ILE A 100 8.18 5.76 -11.55
C ILE A 100 7.36 4.47 -11.54
N TYR A 101 6.11 4.56 -11.12
CA TYR A 101 5.18 3.45 -11.06
C TYR A 101 4.01 3.72 -12.01
N MET A 102 3.57 2.69 -12.71
CA MET A 102 2.34 2.72 -13.50
C MET A 102 1.49 1.52 -13.15
N ASN A 103 0.27 1.77 -12.70
CA ASN A 103 -0.61 0.76 -12.10
C ASN A 103 0.14 -0.04 -11.03
N ASP A 104 0.80 0.68 -10.13
CA ASP A 104 1.67 0.14 -9.08
C ASP A 104 2.88 -0.72 -9.51
N MET A 105 3.12 -0.87 -10.81
CA MET A 105 4.29 -1.59 -11.33
C MET A 105 5.48 -0.66 -11.55
N PRO A 106 6.66 -0.94 -10.97
CA PRO A 106 7.84 -0.12 -11.15
C PRO A 106 8.34 -0.21 -12.60
N ILE A 107 8.73 0.93 -13.17
CA ILE A 107 9.30 0.99 -14.52
C ILE A 107 10.82 1.21 -14.52
N ASN A 108 11.42 1.34 -13.33
CA ASN A 108 12.86 1.45 -13.06
C ASN A 108 13.52 2.64 -13.74
N ILE A 109 12.83 3.79 -13.73
CA ILE A 109 13.35 5.07 -14.22
C ILE A 109 13.56 5.97 -13.02
N SER A 110 14.75 6.55 -12.92
CA SER A 110 15.14 7.45 -11.84
C SER A 110 15.81 8.68 -12.42
N GLY A 111 15.78 9.78 -11.68
CA GLY A 111 16.31 11.06 -12.13
C GLY A 111 16.25 12.11 -11.04
N LEU A 112 17.04 13.15 -11.22
CA LEU A 112 16.95 14.34 -10.39
C LEU A 112 15.92 15.30 -11.00
N PHE A 113 15.10 15.94 -10.18
CA PHE A 113 14.15 16.95 -10.65
C PHE A 113 14.24 18.23 -9.84
N TRP A 114 13.88 19.34 -10.46
CA TRP A 114 13.63 20.60 -9.76
C TRP A 114 12.24 21.13 -10.09
N LEU A 115 11.73 22.02 -9.25
CA LEU A 115 10.37 22.54 -9.35
C LEU A 115 10.36 23.87 -10.10
N ASN A 116 9.52 23.99 -11.13
CA ASN A 116 9.35 25.24 -11.88
C ASN A 116 7.87 25.54 -12.16
N SER A 117 7.29 26.49 -11.43
CA SER A 117 5.89 26.88 -11.61
C SER A 117 5.59 27.57 -12.96
N GLU A 118 6.60 28.02 -13.70
CA GLU A 118 6.41 28.64 -15.03
C GLU A 118 6.21 27.59 -16.13
N ILE A 119 6.68 26.35 -15.92
CA ILE A 119 6.45 25.24 -16.83
C ILE A 119 5.14 24.57 -16.46
N GLN A 120 4.25 24.34 -17.42
CA GLN A 120 2.97 23.71 -17.13
C GLN A 120 3.09 22.19 -16.94
N THR A 121 4.04 21.57 -17.62
CA THR A 121 4.20 20.11 -17.74
C THR A 121 5.25 19.54 -16.77
N ILE A 122 5.28 18.22 -16.65
CA ILE A 122 6.42 17.45 -16.15
C ILE A 122 7.30 17.12 -17.36
N GLN A 123 8.50 17.70 -17.40
CA GLN A 123 9.47 17.48 -18.47
C GLN A 123 10.50 16.47 -18.01
N LEU A 124 10.52 15.31 -18.64
CA LEU A 124 11.57 14.31 -18.49
C LEU A 124 12.61 14.50 -19.60
N ASP A 125 13.75 13.81 -19.50
CA ASP A 125 14.59 13.64 -20.68
C ASP A 125 13.88 12.79 -21.74
N ASP A 126 14.27 12.95 -23.00
CA ASP A 126 13.55 12.35 -24.13
C ASP A 126 13.47 10.83 -24.07
N ASP A 127 14.49 10.15 -23.54
CA ASP A 127 14.50 8.69 -23.39
C ASP A 127 13.48 8.26 -22.31
N SER A 128 13.53 8.90 -21.15
CA SER A 128 12.59 8.66 -20.04
C SER A 128 11.15 9.01 -20.42
N ALA A 129 10.93 10.14 -21.10
CA ALA A 129 9.64 10.56 -21.62
C ALA A 129 9.07 9.53 -22.61
N GLY A 130 9.90 9.05 -23.55
CA GLY A 130 9.50 8.02 -24.49
C GLY A 130 9.05 6.73 -23.81
N ILE A 131 9.77 6.25 -22.79
CA ILE A 131 9.39 5.04 -22.05
C ILE A 131 8.09 5.27 -21.26
N VAL A 132 7.97 6.41 -20.59
CA VAL A 132 6.80 6.74 -19.76
C VAL A 132 5.55 6.89 -20.64
N VAL A 133 5.60 7.79 -21.62
CA VAL A 133 4.45 8.13 -22.46
C VAL A 133 3.94 6.92 -23.22
N ASN A 134 4.82 6.09 -23.80
CA ASN A 134 4.39 4.91 -24.57
C ASN A 134 3.71 3.81 -23.72
N ARG A 135 3.73 3.92 -22.39
CA ARG A 135 2.99 3.03 -21.49
C ARG A 135 1.65 3.61 -21.02
N ILE A 136 1.40 4.90 -21.26
CA ILE A 136 0.10 5.51 -21.01
C ILE A 136 -0.88 5.05 -22.11
N PRO A 137 -2.17 4.79 -21.80
CA PRO A 137 -3.17 4.47 -22.82
C PRO A 137 -3.21 5.51 -23.95
N GLY A 138 -3.15 5.03 -25.20
CA GLY A 138 -3.06 5.89 -26.40
C GLY A 138 -1.75 6.64 -26.56
N GLY A 139 -0.77 6.36 -25.70
CA GLY A 139 0.49 7.07 -25.59
C GLY A 139 1.36 7.00 -26.82
N ASN A 140 1.75 8.16 -27.34
CA ASN A 140 2.73 8.28 -28.41
C ASN A 140 3.60 9.51 -28.17
N TYR A 141 4.91 9.29 -28.14
CA TYR A 141 5.91 10.32 -27.93
C TYR A 141 6.61 10.71 -29.25
N SER A 142 6.70 12.01 -29.55
CA SER A 142 7.44 12.51 -30.70
C SER A 142 8.01 13.91 -30.47
N SER A 143 9.33 14.04 -30.65
CA SER A 143 10.03 15.33 -30.69
C SER A 143 9.71 16.29 -29.52
N GLY A 144 9.77 15.79 -28.28
CA GLY A 144 9.47 16.57 -27.07
C GLY A 144 7.98 16.64 -26.71
N GLY A 145 7.09 16.41 -27.69
CA GLY A 145 5.64 16.34 -27.48
C GLY A 145 5.16 14.93 -27.16
N ALA A 146 4.02 14.85 -26.47
CA ALA A 146 3.40 13.60 -26.08
C ALA A 146 1.88 13.69 -26.24
N ILE A 147 1.30 12.68 -26.89
CA ILE A 147 -0.14 12.51 -27.02
C ILE A 147 -0.58 11.24 -26.30
N ILE A 148 -1.77 11.26 -25.72
CA ILE A 148 -2.38 10.16 -24.95
C ILE A 148 -3.88 10.12 -25.27
N ASP A 149 -4.57 9.04 -24.91
CA ASP A 149 -6.05 9.01 -25.01
C ASP A 149 -6.67 10.03 -24.05
N CYS A 150 -7.72 10.73 -24.48
CA CYS A 150 -8.42 11.67 -23.57
C CYS A 150 -9.24 10.95 -22.49
N ASN A 151 -9.63 9.70 -22.72
CA ASN A 151 -10.48 8.92 -21.82
C ASN A 151 -9.67 7.78 -21.21
N PHE A 152 -9.13 7.99 -20.01
CA PHE A 152 -8.55 6.91 -19.22
C PHE A 152 -9.64 6.12 -18.51
N THR A 153 -9.46 4.82 -18.39
CA THR A 153 -10.24 4.03 -17.43
C THR A 153 -9.84 4.44 -16.01
N LEU A 154 -10.75 4.31 -15.04
CA LEU A 154 -10.46 4.55 -13.61
C LEU A 154 -9.33 3.67 -13.04
N SER A 155 -8.87 2.70 -13.82
CA SER A 155 -7.82 1.74 -13.46
C SER A 155 -6.40 2.18 -13.83
N PHE A 156 -6.21 3.29 -14.55
CA PHE A 156 -4.87 3.78 -14.86
C PHE A 156 -4.35 4.73 -13.78
N ASP A 157 -3.14 4.48 -13.28
CA ASP A 157 -2.43 5.41 -12.41
C ASP A 157 -0.98 5.60 -12.84
N ILE A 158 -0.42 6.73 -12.42
CA ILE A 158 1.00 6.97 -12.45
C ILE A 158 1.41 7.60 -11.13
N SER A 159 2.53 7.12 -10.57
CA SER A 159 3.09 7.64 -9.33
C SER A 159 4.59 7.85 -9.44
N PHE A 160 5.09 8.89 -8.80
CA PHE A 160 6.53 9.16 -8.67
C PHE A 160 6.98 8.77 -7.27
N GLU A 161 8.07 8.02 -7.16
CA GLU A 161 8.65 7.70 -5.87
C GLU A 161 9.63 8.79 -5.44
N ILE A 162 9.25 9.53 -4.40
CA ILE A 162 10.03 10.63 -3.85
C ILE A 162 10.06 10.42 -2.34
N ALA A 163 11.26 10.48 -1.74
CA ALA A 163 11.47 10.22 -0.32
C ALA A 163 10.98 8.83 0.14
N ASN A 164 11.16 7.80 -0.71
CA ASN A 164 10.68 6.42 -0.50
C ASN A 164 9.15 6.29 -0.34
N GLN A 165 8.40 7.27 -0.86
CA GLN A 165 6.94 7.23 -0.90
C GLN A 165 6.44 7.48 -2.32
N LYS A 166 5.40 6.75 -2.72
CA LYS A 166 4.71 6.94 -4.00
C LYS A 166 3.79 8.14 -3.93
N TRP A 167 3.95 9.05 -4.89
CA TRP A 167 3.11 10.23 -5.08
C TRP A 167 2.30 10.07 -6.36
N ARG A 168 1.06 9.62 -6.20
CA ARG A 168 0.14 9.41 -7.31
C ARG A 168 -0.32 10.74 -7.89
N LEU A 169 -0.22 10.89 -9.21
CA LEU A 169 -0.82 12.04 -9.89
C LEU A 169 -2.34 11.89 -10.00
N PRO A 170 -3.10 12.98 -9.79
CA PRO A 170 -4.52 13.01 -10.11
C PRO A 170 -4.75 12.74 -11.60
N LEU A 171 -5.69 11.85 -11.92
CA LEU A 171 -5.93 11.43 -13.30
C LEU A 171 -6.35 12.60 -14.21
N ASN A 172 -7.14 13.54 -13.67
CA ASN A 172 -7.58 14.74 -14.40
C ASN A 172 -6.42 15.69 -14.75
N THR A 173 -5.29 15.61 -14.04
CA THR A 173 -4.10 16.41 -14.34
C THR A 173 -3.24 15.81 -15.45
N MET A 174 -3.49 14.56 -15.87
CA MET A 174 -2.70 13.91 -16.93
C MET A 174 -2.88 14.57 -18.30
N ILE A 175 -3.99 15.28 -18.50
CA ILE A 175 -4.34 15.97 -19.74
C ILE A 175 -3.96 17.43 -19.63
N LYS A 176 -3.13 17.89 -20.57
CA LYS A 176 -2.79 19.29 -20.73
C LYS A 176 -3.84 20.01 -21.56
N ASP A 177 -4.07 19.53 -22.78
CA ASP A 177 -4.97 20.13 -23.77
C ASP A 177 -5.66 19.04 -24.60
N VAL A 178 -6.87 19.30 -25.07
CA VAL A 178 -7.62 18.38 -25.96
C VAL A 178 -7.28 18.68 -27.42
N ILE A 179 -6.91 17.66 -28.21
CA ILE A 179 -6.65 17.84 -29.63
C ILE A 179 -7.99 17.84 -30.38
N ASN A 180 -8.43 19.04 -30.79
CA ASN A 180 -9.71 19.25 -31.45
C ASN A 180 -9.97 18.30 -32.62
N GLY A 181 -11.15 17.65 -32.59
CA GLY A 181 -11.59 16.73 -33.64
C GLY A 181 -11.00 15.32 -33.56
N THR A 182 -10.29 15.00 -32.47
CA THR A 182 -9.73 13.66 -32.20
C THR A 182 -10.13 13.16 -30.81
N SER A 183 -9.90 11.87 -30.53
CA SER A 183 -9.99 11.30 -29.18
C SER A 183 -8.65 11.38 -28.41
N GLN A 184 -7.70 12.17 -28.90
CA GLN A 184 -6.35 12.29 -28.36
C GLN A 184 -6.18 13.63 -27.65
N CYS A 185 -5.33 13.61 -26.63
CA CYS A 185 -5.05 14.73 -25.75
C CYS A 185 -3.53 14.93 -25.66
N GLU A 186 -3.08 16.17 -25.49
CA GLU A 186 -1.70 16.46 -25.10
C GLU A 186 -1.48 16.02 -23.66
N SER A 187 -0.39 15.29 -23.42
CA SER A 187 0.01 14.85 -22.08
C SER A 187 0.69 15.97 -21.30
N ILE A 188 0.49 16.02 -19.99
CA ILE A 188 1.36 16.84 -19.12
C ILE A 188 2.76 16.24 -18.95
N ILE A 189 3.00 14.99 -19.35
CA ILE A 189 4.33 14.38 -19.32
C ILE A 189 4.93 14.53 -20.71
N THR A 190 5.97 15.33 -20.81
CA THR A 190 6.64 15.69 -22.06
C THR A 190 8.15 15.45 -21.97
N GLY A 191 8.83 15.55 -23.11
CA GLY A 191 10.29 15.56 -23.16
C GLY A 191 10.87 16.97 -23.07
N GLY A 192 12.15 17.11 -23.40
CA GLY A 192 12.86 18.39 -23.49
C GLY A 192 13.70 18.76 -22.27
N ALA A 193 13.76 17.93 -21.23
CA ALA A 193 14.69 18.12 -20.12
C ALA A 193 16.07 17.52 -20.43
N ASN A 194 17.08 17.90 -19.66
CA ASN A 194 18.43 17.33 -19.81
C ASN A 194 18.43 15.89 -19.27
N SER A 195 19.29 15.02 -19.84
CA SER A 195 19.40 13.60 -19.45
C SER A 195 19.59 13.42 -17.94
N GLY A 196 18.59 12.84 -17.26
CA GLY A 196 18.60 12.62 -15.80
C GLY A 196 18.33 13.87 -14.94
N PHE A 197 18.00 15.02 -15.55
CA PHE A 197 17.68 16.29 -14.90
C PHE A 197 16.32 16.80 -15.40
N TRP A 198 15.26 16.39 -14.71
CA TRP A 198 13.86 16.65 -15.05
C TRP A 198 13.34 17.96 -14.45
N ILE A 199 12.21 18.43 -14.97
CA ILE A 199 11.53 19.61 -14.49
C ILE A 199 10.10 19.26 -14.12
N PHE A 200 9.74 19.47 -12.85
CA PHE A 200 8.40 19.20 -12.36
C PHE A 200 7.65 20.52 -12.30
N GLY A 201 6.79 20.72 -13.29
CA GLY A 201 6.08 21.97 -13.50
C GLY A 201 4.88 22.19 -12.59
N SER A 202 4.12 23.23 -12.90
CA SER A 202 2.91 23.62 -12.18
C SER A 202 1.86 22.52 -12.10
N ALA A 203 1.71 21.62 -13.08
CA ALA A 203 0.80 20.48 -12.97
C ALA A 203 1.15 19.59 -11.75
N PHE A 204 2.42 19.30 -11.54
CA PHE A 204 2.89 18.56 -10.36
C PHE A 204 2.75 19.42 -9.09
N ILE A 205 3.20 20.68 -9.12
CA ILE A 205 3.18 21.56 -7.94
C ILE A 205 1.76 21.80 -7.42
N LYS A 206 0.79 21.97 -8.32
CA LYS A 206 -0.62 22.12 -7.96
C LYS A 206 -1.24 20.83 -7.44
N SER A 207 -0.69 19.68 -7.82
CA SER A 207 -1.21 18.38 -7.40
C SER A 207 -0.88 18.03 -5.95
N PHE A 208 0.07 18.69 -5.29
CA PHE A 208 0.50 18.30 -3.94
C PHE A 208 0.66 19.51 -3.02
N TYR A 209 0.62 19.25 -1.71
CA TYR A 209 1.02 20.23 -0.71
C TYR A 209 2.54 20.16 -0.54
N MET A 210 3.22 21.29 -0.69
CA MET A 210 4.68 21.35 -0.61
C MET A 210 5.12 22.18 0.58
N VAL A 211 6.16 21.73 1.29
CA VAL A 211 6.72 22.41 2.44
C VAL A 211 8.22 22.61 2.24
N PHE A 212 8.66 23.86 2.26
CA PHE A 212 10.07 24.21 2.31
C PHE A 212 10.42 24.60 3.74
N ASP A 213 10.94 23.65 4.52
CA ASP A 213 11.35 23.87 5.90
C ASP A 213 12.85 24.13 5.95
N GLN A 214 13.22 25.41 5.81
CA GLN A 214 14.62 25.84 5.86
C GLN A 214 15.21 25.66 7.25
N SER A 215 14.38 25.84 8.29
CA SER A 215 14.81 25.74 9.69
C SER A 215 15.42 24.38 10.03
N GLN A 216 14.95 23.33 9.34
CA GLN A 216 15.46 21.97 9.45
C GLN A 216 16.12 21.47 8.16
N SER A 217 16.33 22.35 7.18
CA SER A 217 16.92 22.02 5.88
C SER A 217 16.27 20.78 5.22
N ARG A 218 14.94 20.80 5.10
CA ARG A 218 14.15 19.67 4.55
C ARG A 218 12.99 20.14 3.66
N PHE A 219 12.66 19.32 2.68
CA PHE A 219 11.52 19.48 1.77
C PHE A 219 10.47 18.45 2.14
N GLY A 220 9.24 18.92 2.33
CA GLY A 220 8.08 18.12 2.64
C GLY A 220 7.11 18.07 1.46
N ILE A 221 6.48 16.93 1.26
CA ILE A 221 5.38 16.74 0.31
C ILE A 221 4.24 15.98 1.00
N ALA A 222 3.00 16.35 0.70
CA ALA A 222 1.80 15.66 1.18
C ALA A 222 0.67 15.70 0.14
N SER A 223 -0.25 14.74 0.23
CA SER A 223 -1.46 14.75 -0.58
C SER A 223 -2.45 15.78 -0.08
N ARG A 224 -3.13 16.42 -1.02
CA ARG A 224 -4.05 17.52 -0.76
C ARG A 224 -5.47 17.06 -0.45
N SER A 225 -6.12 17.69 0.53
CA SER A 225 -7.51 17.40 0.90
C SER A 225 -8.53 17.86 -0.14
N ASP A 226 -8.15 18.81 -0.99
CA ASP A 226 -9.00 19.45 -2.01
C ASP A 226 -8.74 18.96 -3.44
N ILE A 227 -7.94 17.90 -3.59
CA ILE A 227 -7.66 17.25 -4.88
C ILE A 227 -8.19 15.82 -4.86
N ASP A 228 -8.95 15.45 -5.89
CA ASP A 228 -9.36 14.08 -6.12
C ASP A 228 -8.25 13.31 -6.86
N TYR A 229 -7.54 12.45 -6.14
CA TYR A 229 -6.51 11.56 -6.70
C TYR A 229 -7.10 10.32 -7.38
N GLY A 230 -8.43 10.24 -7.48
CA GLY A 230 -9.15 9.06 -7.90
C GLY A 230 -9.29 8.03 -6.77
N PRO A 231 -10.01 6.93 -7.03
CA PRO A 231 -10.09 5.82 -6.08
C PRO A 231 -8.67 5.28 -5.84
N LEU A 232 -8.29 5.06 -4.58
CA LEU A 232 -7.03 4.38 -4.22
C LEU A 232 -6.88 3.09 -5.03
N PRO A 233 -5.65 2.65 -5.37
CA PRO A 233 -5.45 1.37 -6.02
C PRO A 233 -6.18 0.27 -5.24
N GLN A 234 -6.87 -0.57 -6.00
CA GLN A 234 -7.76 -1.59 -5.49
C GLN A 234 -7.32 -2.94 -6.04
N ALA A 235 -7.28 -3.96 -5.18
CA ALA A 235 -7.09 -5.34 -5.60
C ALA A 235 -8.33 -6.17 -5.32
N ARG A 236 -8.65 -7.06 -6.26
CA ARG A 236 -9.51 -8.20 -5.97
C ARG A 236 -8.83 -9.06 -4.91
N ILE A 237 -9.61 -9.70 -4.05
CA ILE A 237 -9.08 -10.53 -2.99
C ILE A 237 -9.36 -11.99 -3.34
N ALA A 238 -8.33 -12.82 -3.34
CA ALA A 238 -8.48 -14.26 -3.40
C ALA A 238 -7.93 -14.86 -2.10
N VAL A 239 -8.72 -15.69 -1.45
CA VAL A 239 -8.37 -16.27 -0.15
C VAL A 239 -8.33 -17.77 -0.30
N HIS A 240 -7.17 -18.38 -0.04
CA HIS A 240 -7.09 -19.82 0.04
C HIS A 240 -7.92 -20.26 1.24
N LEU A 241 -8.82 -21.22 1.05
CA LEU A 241 -9.67 -21.66 2.15
C LEU A 241 -8.92 -22.66 3.05
N PRO A 242 -9.20 -22.67 4.36
CA PRO A 242 -8.67 -23.68 5.25
C PRO A 242 -9.27 -25.05 4.88
N TRP A 243 -8.41 -25.99 4.51
CA TRP A 243 -8.82 -27.37 4.23
C TRP A 243 -8.64 -28.22 5.50
N PHE A 244 -9.61 -29.07 5.81
CA PHE A 244 -9.51 -30.08 6.87
C PHE A 244 -9.66 -31.49 6.33
N LEU A 245 -8.79 -32.40 6.80
CA LEU A 245 -8.93 -33.85 6.59
C LEU A 245 -9.99 -34.41 7.55
N ALA A 246 -11.22 -33.90 7.53
CA ALA A 246 -12.30 -34.61 8.21
C ALA A 246 -12.73 -35.79 7.32
N ILE A 247 -11.97 -36.89 7.42
CA ILE A 247 -12.18 -38.19 6.77
C ILE A 247 -13.61 -38.74 7.06
N GLN A 248 -14.34 -38.12 8.00
CA GLN A 248 -15.66 -38.55 8.43
C GLN A 248 -16.80 -37.53 8.26
N TYR A 249 -16.54 -36.22 8.01
CA TYR A 249 -17.61 -35.21 8.04
C TYR A 249 -17.54 -34.03 7.04
N GLN A 250 -16.53 -33.91 6.17
CA GLN A 250 -16.48 -32.87 5.10
C GLN A 250 -16.91 -31.45 5.57
N TYR A 251 -16.32 -30.96 6.66
CA TYR A 251 -16.60 -29.61 7.14
C TYR A 251 -15.73 -28.60 6.39
N ASN A 252 -16.30 -27.96 5.37
CA ASN A 252 -15.68 -26.81 4.70
C ASN A 252 -16.19 -25.51 5.31
N ALA A 253 -15.35 -24.48 5.34
CA ALA A 253 -15.81 -23.12 5.60
C ALA A 253 -16.96 -22.80 4.63
N THR A 254 -18.11 -22.43 5.18
CA THR A 254 -19.33 -22.15 4.41
C THR A 254 -19.50 -20.66 4.19
N CYS A 255 -18.86 -19.85 5.03
CA CYS A 255 -18.83 -18.42 4.83
C CYS A 255 -17.61 -17.76 5.48
N LEU A 256 -17.33 -16.53 5.05
CA LEU A 256 -16.27 -15.70 5.60
C LEU A 256 -16.76 -14.28 5.86
N LYS A 257 -16.14 -13.62 6.84
CA LYS A 257 -16.32 -12.20 7.13
C LYS A 257 -14.98 -11.50 6.94
N ILE A 258 -14.96 -10.44 6.14
CA ILE A 258 -13.81 -9.55 6.06
C ILE A 258 -14.10 -8.31 6.90
N THR A 259 -13.14 -7.92 7.72
CA THR A 259 -13.17 -6.66 8.50
C THR A 259 -11.98 -5.80 8.12
N ASP A 260 -12.22 -4.56 7.72
CA ASP A 260 -11.17 -3.60 7.36
C ASP A 260 -10.64 -2.81 8.57
N GLN A 261 -9.63 -1.97 8.35
CA GLN A 261 -9.01 -1.15 9.40
C GLN A 261 -9.94 -0.12 10.05
N LEU A 262 -11.09 0.17 9.44
CA LEU A 262 -12.13 1.07 9.96
C LEU A 262 -13.24 0.29 10.67
N GLU A 263 -13.01 -0.98 10.98
CA GLU A 263 -13.94 -1.91 11.60
C GLU A 263 -15.22 -2.13 10.76
N ARG A 264 -15.20 -1.80 9.47
CA ARG A 264 -16.31 -2.11 8.57
C ARG A 264 -16.18 -3.56 8.16
N SER A 265 -17.28 -4.31 8.29
CA SER A 265 -17.27 -5.72 7.96
C SER A 265 -18.29 -6.09 6.90
N GLN A 266 -17.89 -6.99 6.00
CA GLN A 266 -18.78 -7.60 5.03
C GLN A 266 -18.68 -9.13 5.10
N VAL A 267 -19.81 -9.78 4.85
CA VAL A 267 -19.98 -11.22 4.95
C VAL A 267 -20.22 -11.80 3.56
N PHE A 268 -19.59 -12.94 3.29
CA PHE A 268 -19.64 -13.63 2.01
C PHE A 268 -19.96 -15.11 2.25
N SER A 269 -20.97 -15.61 1.55
CA SER A 269 -21.13 -17.06 1.38
C SER A 269 -19.97 -17.58 0.54
N ILE A 270 -19.39 -18.70 0.93
CA ILE A 270 -18.34 -19.35 0.15
C ILE A 270 -19.01 -20.25 -0.88
N ASP A 271 -19.07 -19.77 -2.11
CA ASP A 271 -19.48 -20.50 -3.29
C ASP A 271 -18.39 -20.43 -4.36
N ASN A 272 -18.31 -21.43 -5.25
CA ASN A 272 -17.40 -21.42 -6.41
C ASN A 272 -15.91 -21.24 -6.07
N ILE A 273 -15.35 -22.19 -5.33
CA ILE A 273 -13.90 -22.31 -5.08
C ILE A 273 -13.21 -22.74 -6.38
N ASP A 274 -12.09 -22.12 -6.73
CA ASP A 274 -11.32 -22.51 -7.89
C ASP A 274 -10.59 -23.86 -7.69
N PRO A 275 -10.04 -24.48 -8.76
CA PRO A 275 -9.35 -25.76 -8.66
C PRO A 275 -8.10 -25.75 -7.75
N ASN A 276 -7.58 -24.57 -7.42
CA ASN A 276 -6.42 -24.38 -6.55
C ASN A 276 -6.81 -24.15 -5.09
N GLY A 277 -8.10 -24.15 -4.75
CA GLY A 277 -8.59 -23.97 -3.38
C GLY A 277 -8.79 -22.51 -2.97
N PHE A 278 -8.72 -21.56 -3.91
CA PHE A 278 -8.99 -20.15 -3.62
C PHE A 278 -10.46 -19.81 -3.82
N PHE A 279 -11.00 -19.08 -2.85
CA PHE A 279 -12.26 -18.36 -3.00
C PHE A 279 -11.95 -16.93 -3.44
N HIS A 280 -12.47 -16.54 -4.59
CA HIS A 280 -12.32 -15.20 -5.14
C HIS A 280 -13.48 -14.36 -4.63
N LEU A 281 -13.18 -13.34 -3.83
CA LEU A 281 -14.18 -12.32 -3.52
C LEU A 281 -14.54 -11.66 -4.85
N SER A 282 -15.82 -11.77 -5.20
CA SER A 282 -16.38 -11.25 -6.45
C SER A 282 -16.07 -9.76 -6.64
N ASP A 283 -16.36 -9.22 -7.82
CA ASP A 283 -16.14 -7.81 -8.20
C ASP A 283 -16.90 -6.77 -7.33
N ILE A 284 -17.46 -7.18 -6.19
CA ILE A 284 -18.16 -6.33 -5.22
C ILE A 284 -17.30 -5.95 -4.01
N TYR A 285 -16.13 -6.56 -3.81
CA TYR A 285 -15.25 -6.21 -2.69
C TYR A 285 -13.78 -6.14 -3.10
N PHE A 286 -13.19 -4.97 -2.87
CA PHE A 286 -11.81 -4.68 -3.21
C PHE A 286 -11.02 -4.29 -1.97
N ALA A 287 -9.81 -4.85 -1.84
CA ALA A 287 -8.83 -4.36 -0.89
C ALA A 287 -8.25 -3.04 -1.38
N GLN A 288 -8.06 -2.09 -0.48
CA GLN A 288 -7.56 -0.75 -0.76
C GLN A 288 -6.10 -0.64 -0.33
N GLU A 289 -5.30 0.12 -1.09
CA GLU A 289 -3.92 0.39 -0.72
C GLU A 289 -3.81 0.99 0.69
N GLY A 290 -2.84 0.51 1.46
CA GLY A 290 -2.56 1.02 2.81
C GLY A 290 -3.53 0.52 3.89
N PHE A 291 -4.61 -0.16 3.53
CA PHE A 291 -5.55 -0.73 4.50
C PHE A 291 -5.05 -2.08 4.99
N THR A 292 -5.37 -2.38 6.25
CA THR A 292 -5.26 -3.73 6.80
C THR A 292 -6.61 -4.42 6.86
N TYR A 293 -6.61 -5.74 6.67
CA TYR A 293 -7.79 -6.57 6.64
C TYR A 293 -7.60 -7.78 7.55
N SER A 294 -8.66 -8.19 8.23
CA SER A 294 -8.76 -9.47 8.92
C SER A 294 -9.88 -10.28 8.29
N ILE A 295 -9.66 -11.59 8.16
CA ILE A 295 -10.60 -12.50 7.52
C ILE A 295 -10.93 -13.58 8.52
N ASP A 296 -12.20 -13.66 8.88
CA ASP A 296 -12.75 -14.66 9.77
C ASP A 296 -13.51 -15.70 8.94
N PHE A 297 -13.17 -16.97 9.13
CA PHE A 297 -13.85 -18.10 8.52
C PHE A 297 -14.84 -18.69 9.52
N TYR A 298 -16.03 -19.01 9.03
CA TYR A 298 -17.10 -19.59 9.84
C TYR A 298 -17.59 -20.89 9.23
N TYR A 299 -18.09 -21.74 10.12
CA TYR A 299 -18.80 -22.94 9.77
C TYR A 299 -20.26 -22.84 10.23
N ASP A 300 -21.19 -22.97 9.28
CA ASP A 300 -22.62 -23.11 9.55
C ASP A 300 -23.11 -24.54 9.27
N LEU A 301 -23.86 -25.09 10.23
CA LEU A 301 -24.55 -26.39 10.14
C LEU A 301 -25.91 -26.27 9.45
N LEU A 302 -26.45 -25.05 9.30
CA LEU A 302 -27.86 -24.81 8.97
C LEU A 302 -28.10 -24.32 7.54
N ASN A 303 -27.08 -24.31 6.67
CA ASN A 303 -27.20 -23.88 5.27
C ASN A 303 -27.83 -22.47 5.11
N ASN A 304 -27.77 -21.62 6.13
CA ASN A 304 -28.40 -20.31 6.07
C ASN A 304 -27.34 -19.26 5.74
N THR A 305 -27.25 -18.92 4.46
CA THR A 305 -26.23 -18.04 3.88
C THR A 305 -26.21 -16.62 4.45
N ASP A 306 -27.23 -16.22 5.20
CA ASP A 306 -27.42 -14.84 5.65
C ASP A 306 -26.76 -14.51 7.00
N ILE A 307 -26.21 -15.49 7.74
CA ILE A 307 -25.77 -15.24 9.13
C ILE A 307 -24.42 -15.90 9.46
N CYS A 308 -23.31 -15.30 9.02
CA CYS A 308 -21.97 -15.62 9.57
C CYS A 308 -21.73 -15.06 10.98
N THR A 309 -22.77 -14.55 11.65
CA THR A 309 -22.67 -13.95 12.98
C THR A 309 -23.10 -14.89 14.10
N THR A 310 -23.78 -16.00 13.80
CA THR A 310 -24.19 -17.03 14.77
C THR A 310 -23.49 -18.38 14.57
N GLY A 311 -22.73 -18.52 13.47
CA GLY A 311 -21.97 -19.73 13.15
C GLY A 311 -20.77 -19.93 14.10
N LEU A 312 -20.22 -21.14 14.07
CA LEU A 312 -19.05 -21.47 14.88
C LEU A 312 -17.82 -20.79 14.24
N HIS A 313 -17.25 -19.82 14.94
CA HIS A 313 -16.02 -19.14 14.52
C HIS A 313 -14.88 -20.16 14.46
N PHE A 314 -14.20 -20.23 13.31
CA PHE A 314 -13.36 -21.36 12.98
C PHE A 314 -11.88 -20.97 12.90
N VAL A 315 -11.50 -20.23 11.86
CA VAL A 315 -10.16 -19.74 11.63
C VAL A 315 -10.21 -18.25 11.39
N TYR A 316 -9.16 -17.53 11.79
CA TYR A 316 -9.02 -16.12 11.42
C TYR A 316 -7.59 -15.83 10.97
N THR A 317 -7.44 -14.86 10.07
CA THR A 317 -6.15 -14.32 9.71
C THR A 317 -5.73 -13.23 10.71
N PRO A 318 -4.43 -13.02 10.94
CA PRO A 318 -4.01 -11.77 11.57
C PRO A 318 -4.41 -10.57 10.70
N SER A 319 -4.22 -9.34 11.18
CA SER A 319 -4.39 -8.16 10.35
C SER A 319 -3.33 -8.16 9.24
N LEU A 320 -3.77 -8.37 8.00
CA LEU A 320 -2.92 -8.42 6.81
C LEU A 320 -3.00 -7.09 6.08
N LYS A 321 -1.85 -6.51 5.71
CA LYS A 321 -1.81 -5.33 4.84
C LYS A 321 -2.12 -5.76 3.41
N ALA A 322 -3.03 -5.04 2.74
CA ALA A 322 -3.38 -5.33 1.36
C ALA A 322 -2.17 -5.19 0.42
N ASP A 323 -2.01 -6.17 -0.47
CA ASP A 323 -1.11 -6.08 -1.63
C ASP A 323 -1.93 -5.75 -2.86
N VAL A 324 -1.86 -4.48 -3.30
CA VAL A 324 -2.61 -3.98 -4.45
C VAL A 324 -1.80 -4.00 -5.75
N THR A 325 -0.54 -4.44 -5.71
CA THR A 325 0.42 -4.25 -6.82
C THR A 325 0.12 -5.09 -8.06
N THR A 326 -0.56 -6.22 -7.90
CA THR A 326 -0.85 -7.17 -8.98
C THR A 326 -2.31 -7.10 -9.46
N GLY A 327 -3.14 -6.25 -8.85
CA GLY A 327 -4.59 -6.22 -9.03
C GLY A 327 -5.35 -7.43 -8.44
N LEU A 328 -4.65 -8.48 -8.02
CA LEU A 328 -5.17 -9.65 -7.31
C LEU A 328 -4.31 -9.95 -6.09
N TRP A 329 -4.85 -9.69 -4.91
CA TRP A 329 -4.23 -10.01 -3.65
C TRP A 329 -4.56 -11.45 -3.23
N GLU A 330 -3.58 -12.34 -3.39
CA GLU A 330 -3.72 -13.75 -2.98
C GLU A 330 -3.27 -13.95 -1.53
N ILE A 331 -4.20 -14.40 -0.68
CA ILE A 331 -3.96 -14.73 0.72
C ILE A 331 -3.87 -16.24 0.84
N GLY A 332 -2.65 -16.76 0.79
CA GLY A 332 -2.36 -18.18 0.96
C GLY A 332 -2.51 -18.68 2.39
N LEU A 333 -2.51 -20.00 2.56
CA LEU A 333 -2.61 -20.67 3.86
C LEU A 333 -1.49 -20.30 4.83
N ASN A 334 -0.28 -20.07 4.32
CA ASN A 334 0.90 -19.70 5.10
C ASN A 334 0.76 -18.38 5.88
N TYR A 335 -0.21 -17.54 5.53
CA TYR A 335 -0.49 -16.30 6.27
C TYR A 335 -1.16 -16.54 7.63
N TYR A 336 -1.80 -17.70 7.80
CA TYR A 336 -2.59 -17.99 9.00
C TYR A 336 -2.48 -19.44 9.48
N SER A 337 -1.49 -20.17 8.95
CA SER A 337 -1.15 -21.51 9.37
C SER A 337 0.35 -21.81 9.33
N THR A 338 0.77 -22.84 10.06
CA THR A 338 2.16 -23.30 10.14
C THR A 338 2.22 -24.83 10.18
N THR A 339 3.42 -25.38 10.00
CA THR A 339 3.67 -26.81 10.27
C THR A 339 4.08 -27.01 11.73
N MET A 340 4.01 -28.24 12.24
CA MET A 340 4.35 -28.56 13.64
C MET A 340 5.53 -29.51 13.72
N ARG A 341 6.46 -29.21 14.62
CA ARG A 341 7.59 -30.07 14.97
C ARG A 341 7.47 -30.47 16.45
N LEU A 342 7.45 -31.76 16.74
CA LEU A 342 7.29 -32.28 18.10
C LEU A 342 8.58 -32.91 18.61
N GLN A 343 8.96 -32.62 19.85
CA GLN A 343 10.00 -33.35 20.54
C GLN A 343 9.50 -34.74 20.93
N VAL A 344 10.25 -35.78 20.56
CA VAL A 344 9.95 -37.18 20.89
C VAL A 344 10.68 -37.56 22.17
N LEU A 345 9.93 -37.90 23.22
CA LEU A 345 10.50 -38.38 24.48
C LEU A 345 10.76 -39.87 24.45
N ASN A 346 11.70 -40.34 25.27
CA ASN A 346 11.98 -41.76 25.41
C ASN A 346 10.74 -42.53 25.88
N GLY A 347 10.43 -43.64 25.21
CA GLY A 347 9.26 -44.47 25.48
C GLY A 347 7.97 -44.00 24.80
N VAL A 348 7.93 -42.83 24.15
CA VAL A 348 6.75 -42.38 23.39
C VAL A 348 6.68 -43.09 22.05
N VAL A 349 5.53 -43.67 21.74
CA VAL A 349 5.26 -44.39 20.48
C VAL A 349 4.16 -43.71 19.66
N CYS A 350 3.30 -42.90 20.29
CA CYS A 350 2.16 -42.28 19.62
C CYS A 350 1.80 -40.94 20.28
N PHE A 351 1.34 -39.97 19.50
CA PHE A 351 0.75 -38.72 19.99
C PHE A 351 -0.73 -38.62 19.64
N VAL A 352 -1.53 -38.14 20.58
CA VAL A 352 -2.89 -37.65 20.31
C VAL A 352 -2.84 -36.13 20.28
N LEU A 353 -3.21 -35.55 19.14
CA LEU A 353 -3.46 -34.13 19.00
C LEU A 353 -4.94 -33.87 19.14
N LEU A 354 -5.31 -33.11 20.18
CA LEU A 354 -6.64 -32.57 20.36
C LEU A 354 -6.61 -31.09 19.98
N VAL A 355 -7.47 -30.70 19.05
CA VAL A 355 -7.61 -29.30 18.64
C VAL A 355 -8.95 -28.74 19.09
N VAL A 356 -8.96 -27.47 19.51
CA VAL A 356 -10.17 -26.69 19.78
C VAL A 356 -10.08 -25.39 18.99
N TYR A 357 -11.02 -25.14 18.08
CA TYR A 357 -11.08 -23.92 17.28
C TYR A 357 -12.09 -22.92 17.84
N GLY A 358 -11.66 -21.67 18.07
CA GLY A 358 -12.53 -20.62 18.61
C GLY A 358 -13.07 -20.91 20.01
N GLN A 359 -14.23 -20.32 20.38
CA GLN A 359 -14.93 -20.63 21.63
C GLN A 359 -15.78 -21.89 21.56
N THR A 360 -15.91 -22.49 20.38
CA THR A 360 -16.76 -23.67 20.18
C THR A 360 -15.92 -24.92 20.24
N VAL A 361 -16.49 -25.93 20.85
CA VAL A 361 -15.84 -27.16 21.23
C VAL A 361 -15.79 -28.13 20.03
N PHE A 362 -15.22 -27.70 18.90
CA PHE A 362 -14.87 -28.63 17.83
C PHE A 362 -13.63 -29.39 18.29
N TYR A 363 -13.78 -30.66 18.65
CA TYR A 363 -12.67 -31.54 19.00
C TYR A 363 -12.29 -32.38 17.79
N GLU A 364 -11.13 -32.09 17.22
CA GLU A 364 -10.47 -33.03 16.32
C GLU A 364 -9.47 -33.83 17.13
N MET A 365 -9.60 -35.16 17.11
CA MET A 365 -8.66 -36.07 17.73
C MET A 365 -7.88 -36.76 16.61
N ILE A 366 -6.61 -36.42 16.50
CA ILE A 366 -5.71 -36.98 15.49
C ILE A 366 -4.71 -37.87 16.19
N HIS A 367 -4.72 -39.15 15.85
CA HIS A 367 -3.69 -40.10 16.26
C HIS A 367 -2.51 -39.99 15.30
N ILE A 368 -1.35 -39.67 15.85
CA ILE A 368 -0.10 -39.49 15.13
C ILE A 368 0.77 -40.68 15.48
N LEU A 369 0.76 -41.66 14.59
CA LEU A 369 1.69 -42.77 14.61
C LEU A 369 2.94 -42.35 13.87
N PHE A 370 4.10 -42.67 14.42
CA PHE A 370 5.34 -42.39 13.73
C PHE A 370 6.27 -43.60 13.78
N PRO A 371 6.87 -43.97 12.64
CA PRO A 371 7.87 -45.01 12.64
C PRO A 371 9.15 -44.45 13.28
N SER A 372 9.95 -45.31 13.91
CA SER A 372 11.13 -44.89 14.69
C SER A 372 12.19 -44.15 13.85
N ASP A 373 12.19 -44.38 12.54
CA ASP A 373 13.06 -43.71 11.56
C ASP A 373 12.58 -42.32 11.14
N ALA A 374 11.34 -41.93 11.46
CA ALA A 374 10.84 -40.56 11.25
C ALA A 374 11.38 -39.55 12.29
N VAL A 375 12.06 -40.03 13.34
CA VAL A 375 12.63 -39.19 14.38
C VAL A 375 14.01 -38.70 13.96
N ILE A 376 14.15 -37.40 13.71
CA ILE A 376 15.39 -36.74 13.33
C ILE A 376 15.79 -35.80 14.46
N ASP A 377 16.99 -36.00 15.02
CA ASP A 377 17.54 -35.20 16.12
C ASP A 377 16.64 -35.13 17.37
N GLY A 378 15.83 -36.18 17.60
CA GLY A 378 14.88 -36.24 18.72
C GLY A 378 13.56 -35.50 18.46
N TYR A 379 13.29 -35.13 17.21
CA TYR A 379 12.05 -34.48 16.79
C TYR A 379 11.36 -35.22 15.65
N ILE A 380 10.07 -34.99 15.52
CA ILE A 380 9.29 -35.38 14.34
C ILE A 380 8.59 -34.16 13.75
N ASP A 381 8.70 -34.01 12.43
CA ASP A 381 7.90 -33.07 11.65
C ASP A 381 6.57 -33.75 11.31
N LEU A 382 5.46 -33.16 11.77
CA LEU A 382 4.15 -33.74 11.55
C LEU A 382 3.74 -33.52 10.08
N PRO A 383 3.36 -34.58 9.34
CA PRO A 383 2.84 -34.45 7.99
C PRO A 383 1.37 -33.98 7.97
N LEU A 384 0.87 -33.45 9.09
CA LEU A 384 -0.52 -33.05 9.22
C LEU A 384 -0.83 -31.80 8.38
N PRO A 385 -2.07 -31.68 7.87
CA PRO A 385 -2.53 -30.43 7.26
C PRO A 385 -2.47 -29.34 8.34
N LEU A 386 -1.58 -28.38 8.09
CA LEU A 386 -1.56 -27.00 8.59
C LEU A 386 -2.24 -26.70 9.94
N ILE A 387 -1.43 -26.27 10.90
CA ILE A 387 -1.87 -25.79 12.21
C ILE A 387 -2.27 -24.32 12.10
N TYR A 388 -3.52 -24.00 12.38
CA TYR A 388 -4.09 -22.66 12.23
C TYR A 388 -3.95 -21.82 13.50
N LEU A 389 -3.66 -20.53 13.34
CA LEU A 389 -3.44 -19.58 14.45
C LEU A 389 -4.55 -19.51 15.50
N SER A 390 -5.80 -19.69 15.07
CA SER A 390 -6.98 -19.64 15.95
C SER A 390 -7.15 -20.88 16.82
N GLY A 391 -6.42 -21.96 16.53
CA GLY A 391 -6.55 -23.24 17.20
C GLY A 391 -5.85 -23.24 18.56
N LYS A 392 -6.51 -23.83 19.55
CA LYS A 392 -5.93 -24.20 20.84
C LYS A 392 -5.65 -25.69 20.83
N TYR A 393 -4.38 -26.05 20.92
CA TYR A 393 -3.90 -27.42 20.76
C TYR A 393 -3.56 -28.04 22.11
N THR A 394 -3.88 -29.33 22.25
CA THR A 394 -3.46 -30.18 23.36
C THR A 394 -2.84 -31.43 22.79
N LEU A 395 -1.63 -31.73 23.23
CA LEU A 395 -0.88 -32.92 22.84
C LEU A 395 -0.78 -33.87 24.02
N VAL A 396 -1.04 -35.14 23.77
CA VAL A 396 -0.92 -36.21 24.75
C VAL A 396 -0.04 -37.32 24.16
N ALA A 397 1.03 -37.67 24.85
CA ALA A 397 1.99 -38.69 24.42
C ALA A 397 1.71 -40.01 25.12
N PHE A 398 1.71 -41.11 24.36
CA PHE A 398 1.40 -42.45 24.82
C PHE A 398 2.58 -43.41 24.63
N ASP A 399 2.67 -44.41 25.51
CA ASP A 399 3.71 -45.46 25.49
C ASP A 399 3.38 -46.65 24.57
N ASN A 400 2.19 -46.68 23.98
CA ASN A 400 1.74 -47.80 23.16
C ASN A 400 0.78 -47.36 22.03
N VAL A 401 0.54 -48.25 21.08
CA VAL A 401 -0.35 -48.04 19.95
C VAL A 401 -1.05 -49.35 19.59
N ASP A 402 -2.32 -49.25 19.23
CA ASP A 402 -3.07 -50.32 18.62
C ASP A 402 -2.94 -50.16 17.09
N TYR A 403 -2.15 -51.03 16.47
CA TYR A 403 -1.88 -50.97 15.04
C TYR A 403 -3.07 -51.42 14.18
N ASP A 404 -4.02 -52.17 14.75
CA ASP A 404 -5.20 -52.63 14.01
C ASP A 404 -6.22 -51.49 13.84
N SER A 405 -6.32 -50.62 14.84
CA SER A 405 -7.20 -49.44 14.80
C SER A 405 -6.49 -48.12 14.50
N GLU A 406 -5.15 -48.13 14.42
CA GLU A 406 -4.31 -46.94 14.30
C GLU A 406 -4.60 -45.92 15.43
N THR A 407 -4.82 -46.40 16.66
CA THR A 407 -5.11 -45.53 17.81
C THR A 407 -4.03 -45.61 18.87
N CYS A 408 -3.66 -44.45 19.42
CA CYS A 408 -2.79 -44.40 20.60
C CYS A 408 -3.49 -45.04 21.80
N ILE A 409 -2.82 -45.98 22.48
CA ILE A 409 -3.32 -46.65 23.69
C ILE A 409 -2.22 -46.70 24.76
N GLY A 410 -2.52 -47.22 25.94
CA GLY A 410 -1.53 -47.39 27.01
C GLY A 410 -1.48 -46.21 27.99
N ASN A 411 -0.35 -46.04 28.67
CA ASN A 411 -0.18 -45.00 29.68
C ASN A 411 0.17 -43.67 29.03
N VAL A 412 -0.39 -42.59 29.57
CA VAL A 412 0.01 -41.23 29.22
C VAL A 412 1.39 -40.96 29.82
N ILE A 413 2.38 -40.74 28.96
CA ILE A 413 3.75 -40.38 29.37
C ILE A 413 3.81 -38.90 29.76
N THR A 414 3.26 -38.04 28.92
CA THR A 414 3.22 -36.60 29.15
C THR A 414 2.04 -35.97 28.41
N SER A 415 1.65 -34.78 28.82
CA SER A 415 0.69 -33.98 28.09
C SER A 415 1.03 -32.50 28.17
N LYS A 416 0.73 -31.77 27.11
CA LYS A 416 0.89 -30.33 27.04
C LYS A 416 -0.37 -29.73 26.44
N SER A 417 -1.05 -28.91 27.22
CA SER A 417 -2.35 -28.34 26.85
C SER A 417 -2.26 -26.83 26.68
N SER A 418 -3.30 -26.25 26.07
CA SER A 418 -3.40 -24.80 25.85
C SER A 418 -2.26 -24.20 25.04
N LEU A 419 -1.83 -24.93 24.01
CA LEU A 419 -0.80 -24.51 23.08
C LEU A 419 -1.42 -23.65 21.97
N TYR A 420 -0.76 -22.53 21.67
CA TYR A 420 -1.16 -21.62 20.60
C TYR A 420 -0.06 -21.58 19.54
N PRO A 421 -0.38 -21.73 18.25
CA PRO A 421 0.63 -21.80 17.21
C PRO A 421 1.44 -20.53 17.09
N ASN A 422 2.72 -20.67 16.78
CA ASN A 422 3.58 -19.55 16.44
C ASN A 422 3.95 -19.62 14.95
N ILE A 423 3.32 -18.81 14.10
CA ILE A 423 3.62 -18.77 12.67
C ILE A 423 4.97 -18.12 12.34
N THR A 424 5.56 -17.35 13.26
CA THR A 424 6.89 -16.77 13.02
C THR A 424 7.99 -17.81 13.13
N ALA A 425 7.68 -18.99 13.69
CA ALA A 425 8.53 -20.16 13.73
C ALA A 425 7.89 -21.26 12.88
N ASN A 426 8.36 -21.46 11.65
CA ASN A 426 7.90 -22.54 10.78
C ASN A 426 9.05 -23.53 10.54
N PRO A 427 8.97 -24.78 11.06
CA PRO A 427 7.86 -25.36 11.82
C PRO A 427 7.74 -24.83 13.26
N TRP A 428 6.52 -24.80 13.77
CA TRP A 428 6.24 -24.48 15.18
C TRP A 428 6.71 -25.64 16.05
N THR A 429 7.77 -25.41 16.83
CA THR A 429 8.45 -26.45 17.61
C THR A 429 7.89 -26.54 19.03
N ILE A 430 7.53 -27.75 19.47
CA ILE A 430 6.97 -28.04 20.79
C ILE A 430 7.90 -28.97 21.56
N ASN A 431 8.40 -28.45 22.68
CA ASN A 431 9.24 -29.20 23.63
C ASN A 431 8.41 -29.66 24.83
N PHE A 432 8.70 -30.86 25.33
CA PHE A 432 8.12 -31.48 26.53
C PHE A 432 9.21 -31.53 27.61
N ASN A 433 9.58 -30.36 28.15
CA ASN A 433 10.52 -30.25 29.27
C ASN A 433 9.87 -30.60 30.61
#